data_AF-A6QKS6-F1
#
_entry.id   AF-A6QKS6-F1
#
_cell.length_a   1.000
_cell.length_b   1.000
_cell.length_c   1.000
_cell.angle_alpha   90.00
_cell.angle_beta   90.00
_cell.angle_gamma   90.00
#
_symmetry.space_group_name_H-M   'P 1'
#
loop_
_entity.id
_entity.type
_entity.pdbx_description
1 polymer ?
#
loop_
_entity_poly.entity_id
_entity_poly.type
_entity_poly.pdbx_seq_one_letter_code
_entity_poly.pdbx_strand_id
1 'polypeptide(L)'
;MIGHLDVVPAGTGWNYHPYKGFIANEKIYGRVAQDNKGPTIAAYFALKILKELKLPLSKKIKLILGVDEETGFRCMKHYFTKLPEVPVSGFVPDSRFPAVYCEKGLCDFSLQGVVLDDRIISIKSGKATNVVPDLAQAVLKFDPSYKTLFNNYLPKNDTKATLEPQGDLLKITVYGKSVHGSTPERGKHALYDLIKVLKALGINNNLVNFFNDYLVDSLDGHKIGIFHLDEKTTNLTCQ
;
A
#
# COMPACT_ATOMS: atom_id res chain seq x y z
N MET A 1 10.47 -14.51 18.81
CA MET A 1 9.48 -14.39 17.73
C MET A 1 8.82 -13.04 17.87
N ILE A 2 8.70 -12.30 16.78
CA ILE A 2 8.08 -10.97 16.77
C ILE A 2 6.93 -11.04 15.79
N GLY A 3 5.74 -10.64 16.20
CA GLY A 3 4.61 -10.39 15.31
C GLY A 3 4.00 -9.04 15.63
N HIS A 4 3.05 -8.57 14.82
CA HIS A 4 2.40 -7.29 15.05
C HIS A 4 0.87 -7.40 15.05
N LEU A 5 0.22 -6.44 15.70
CA LEU A 5 -1.22 -6.43 15.97
C LEU A 5 -1.95 -5.24 15.34
N ASP A 6 -1.20 -4.21 14.94
CA ASP A 6 -1.68 -3.13 14.10
C ASP A 6 -1.95 -3.60 12.67
N VAL A 7 -2.65 -2.77 11.90
CA VAL A 7 -3.22 -3.15 10.61
C VAL A 7 -3.29 -1.94 9.70
N VAL A 8 -3.11 -2.13 8.39
CA VAL A 8 -3.51 -1.11 7.42
C VAL A 8 -5.04 -0.95 7.32
N PRO A 9 -5.55 0.26 7.06
CA PRO A 9 -6.99 0.50 6.86
C PRO A 9 -7.62 -0.42 5.82
N ALA A 10 -8.86 -0.85 6.05
CA ALA A 10 -9.62 -1.57 5.03
C ALA A 10 -9.87 -0.68 3.79
N GLY A 11 -9.54 -1.22 2.61
CA GLY A 11 -9.93 -0.65 1.31
C GLY A 11 -11.42 -0.82 1.02
N THR A 12 -11.82 -0.51 -0.20
CA THR A 12 -13.19 -0.76 -0.69
C THR A 12 -13.32 -2.16 -1.31
N GLY A 13 -14.55 -2.60 -1.61
CA GLY A 13 -14.78 -3.85 -2.38
C GLY A 13 -14.70 -5.17 -1.60
N TRP A 14 -14.86 -5.14 -0.27
CA TRP A 14 -14.89 -6.36 0.55
C TRP A 14 -16.23 -7.11 0.39
N ASN A 15 -16.16 -8.42 0.11
CA ASN A 15 -17.33 -9.30 0.10
C ASN A 15 -17.83 -9.66 1.52
N TYR A 16 -16.91 -9.66 2.49
CA TYR A 16 -17.19 -9.93 3.91
C TYR A 16 -16.67 -8.79 4.76
N HIS A 17 -17.32 -8.51 5.89
CA HIS A 17 -16.93 -7.38 6.73
C HIS A 17 -15.47 -7.53 7.23
N PRO A 18 -14.56 -6.58 6.95
CA PRO A 18 -13.12 -6.75 7.12
C PRO A 18 -12.68 -7.00 8.57
N TYR A 19 -13.46 -6.53 9.54
CA TYR A 19 -13.13 -6.60 10.97
C TYR A 19 -13.97 -7.59 11.79
N LYS A 20 -14.78 -8.45 11.16
CA LYS A 20 -15.61 -9.43 11.90
C LYS A 20 -15.03 -10.84 11.95
N GLY A 21 -14.10 -11.16 11.04
CA GLY A 21 -13.63 -12.54 10.87
C GLY A 21 -14.74 -13.42 10.29
N PHE A 22 -14.54 -13.96 9.10
CA PHE A 22 -15.53 -14.82 8.46
C PHE A 22 -14.87 -16.06 7.89
N ILE A 23 -15.46 -17.23 8.09
CA ILE A 23 -14.93 -18.48 7.55
C ILE A 23 -15.81 -18.90 6.37
N ALA A 24 -15.20 -19.05 5.19
CA ALA A 24 -15.87 -19.58 4.02
C ALA A 24 -14.88 -20.29 3.09
N ASN A 25 -15.33 -21.37 2.45
CA ASN A 25 -14.51 -22.15 1.51
C ASN A 25 -13.13 -22.49 2.11
N GLU A 26 -13.13 -22.96 3.36
CA GLU A 26 -11.91 -23.33 4.13
C GLU A 26 -10.90 -22.20 4.33
N LYS A 27 -11.31 -20.94 4.10
CA LYS A 27 -10.49 -19.75 4.28
C LYS A 27 -11.07 -18.84 5.34
N ILE A 28 -10.17 -18.15 6.03
CA ILE A 28 -10.51 -17.08 6.98
C ILE A 28 -10.39 -15.75 6.23
N TYR A 29 -11.48 -14.99 6.19
CA TYR A 29 -11.56 -13.65 5.63
C TYR A 29 -11.57 -12.62 6.75
N GLY A 30 -10.69 -11.65 6.63
CA GLY A 30 -10.58 -10.49 7.50
C GLY A 30 -9.31 -9.73 7.14
N ARG A 31 -9.27 -8.43 7.43
CA ARG A 31 -8.09 -7.59 7.17
C ARG A 31 -6.82 -8.20 7.78
N VAL A 32 -6.96 -8.81 8.96
CA VAL A 32 -5.88 -9.32 9.80
C VAL A 32 -5.60 -10.82 9.64
N ALA A 33 -6.31 -11.49 8.74
CA ALA A 33 -6.27 -12.94 8.65
C ALA A 33 -4.91 -13.47 8.20
N GLN A 34 -4.25 -12.76 7.27
CA GLN A 34 -2.92 -13.11 6.79
C GLN A 34 -1.82 -12.26 7.44
N ASP A 35 -2.07 -10.96 7.58
CA ASP A 35 -1.08 -9.96 7.98
C ASP A 35 -1.60 -9.16 9.20
N ASN A 36 -1.06 -9.33 10.40
CA ASN A 36 -0.22 -10.46 10.86
C ASN A 36 -0.86 -11.27 12.01
N LYS A 37 -2.15 -11.06 12.31
CA LYS A 37 -2.78 -11.73 13.46
C LYS A 37 -2.90 -13.25 13.25
N GLY A 38 -3.20 -13.71 12.04
CA GLY A 38 -3.26 -15.15 11.75
C GLY A 38 -1.94 -15.87 12.06
N PRO A 39 -0.83 -15.47 11.41
CA PRO A 39 0.48 -16.06 11.69
C PRO A 39 0.97 -15.87 13.13
N THR A 40 0.71 -14.71 13.75
CA THR A 40 1.01 -14.46 15.17
C THR A 40 0.26 -15.44 16.08
N ILE A 41 -1.00 -15.74 15.79
CA ILE A 41 -1.79 -16.71 16.56
C ILE A 41 -1.29 -18.14 16.30
N ALA A 42 -0.91 -18.51 15.08
CA ALA A 42 -0.30 -19.80 14.79
C ALA A 42 1.00 -20.01 15.60
N ALA A 43 1.85 -18.98 15.63
CA ALA A 43 3.04 -18.89 16.46
C ALA A 43 2.72 -19.06 17.96
N TYR A 44 1.73 -18.33 18.46
CA TYR A 44 1.29 -18.43 19.85
C TYR A 44 0.82 -19.85 20.22
N PHE A 45 0.01 -20.49 19.36
CA PHE A 45 -0.45 -21.86 19.59
C PHE A 45 0.69 -22.87 19.59
N ALA A 46 1.70 -22.72 18.72
CA ALA A 46 2.89 -23.57 18.77
C ALA A 46 3.59 -23.46 20.14
N LEU A 47 3.78 -22.25 20.66
CA LEU A 47 4.37 -22.03 22.00
C LEU A 47 3.49 -22.59 23.12
N LYS A 48 2.17 -22.48 23.00
CA LYS A 48 1.21 -23.07 23.95
C LYS A 48 1.34 -24.59 23.98
N ILE A 49 1.40 -25.24 22.83
CA ILE A 49 1.57 -26.71 22.72
C ILE A 49 2.88 -27.13 23.39
N LEU A 50 4.01 -26.46 23.11
CA LEU A 50 5.29 -26.75 23.76
C LEU A 50 5.20 -26.65 25.30
N LYS A 51 4.50 -25.62 25.79
CA LYS A 51 4.28 -25.39 27.23
C LYS A 51 3.41 -26.48 27.86
N GLU A 52 2.32 -26.89 27.20
CA GLU A 52 1.40 -27.92 27.70
C GLU A 52 2.01 -29.32 27.70
N LEU A 53 2.82 -29.63 26.69
CA LEU A 53 3.60 -30.87 26.62
C LEU A 53 4.78 -30.90 27.61
N LYS A 54 5.06 -29.79 28.31
CA LYS A 54 6.18 -29.63 29.26
C LYS A 54 7.53 -30.06 28.67
N LEU A 55 7.74 -29.77 27.39
CA LEU A 55 8.97 -30.16 26.71
C LEU A 55 10.17 -29.39 27.29
N PRO A 56 11.35 -30.04 27.43
CA PRO A 56 12.54 -29.35 27.90
C PRO A 56 12.97 -28.28 26.89
N LEU A 57 13.15 -27.05 27.37
CA LEU A 57 13.60 -25.92 26.56
C LEU A 57 15.05 -25.57 26.90
N SER A 58 15.93 -25.58 25.91
CA SER A 58 17.33 -25.16 26.07
C SER A 58 17.51 -23.64 26.03
N LYS A 59 16.47 -22.89 25.62
CA LYS A 59 16.50 -21.43 25.52
C LYS A 59 15.19 -20.83 26.02
N LYS A 60 15.28 -19.63 26.59
CA LYS A 60 14.13 -18.78 26.91
C LYS A 60 13.50 -18.29 25.61
N ILE A 61 12.19 -18.48 25.46
CA ILE A 61 11.44 -17.99 24.30
C ILE A 61 10.71 -16.70 24.68
N LYS A 62 10.83 -15.68 23.83
CA LYS A 62 10.05 -14.43 23.91
C LYS A 62 9.14 -14.33 22.69
N LEU A 63 7.85 -14.14 22.94
CA LEU A 63 6.88 -13.66 21.95
C LEU A 63 6.70 -12.15 22.17
N ILE A 64 7.09 -11.36 21.19
CA ILE A 64 6.98 -9.89 21.23
C ILE A 64 5.87 -9.49 20.25
N LEU A 65 4.94 -8.66 20.71
CA LEU A 65 3.78 -8.22 19.93
C LEU A 65 3.86 -6.71 19.72
N GLY A 66 4.20 -6.30 18.50
CA GLY A 66 4.21 -4.93 18.05
C GLY A 66 2.80 -4.38 17.81
N VAL A 67 2.67 -3.06 17.80
CA VAL A 67 1.40 -2.35 17.59
C VAL A 67 1.58 -1.13 16.66
N ASP A 68 2.68 -1.11 15.91
CA ASP A 68 3.06 0.02 15.06
C ASP A 68 4.07 -0.38 13.96
N GLU A 69 4.00 -1.64 13.51
CA GLU A 69 4.87 -2.19 12.47
C GLU A 69 4.56 -1.52 11.11
N GLU A 70 3.28 -1.40 10.78
CA GLU A 70 2.75 -1.00 9.46
C GLU A 70 2.96 0.49 9.13
N THR A 71 3.61 1.24 10.03
CA THR A 71 3.88 2.67 9.83
C THR A 71 5.30 3.09 10.18
N GLY A 72 5.86 2.74 11.34
CA GLY A 72 7.11 3.38 11.78
C GLY A 72 7.90 2.68 12.88
N PHE A 73 7.47 1.49 13.31
CA PHE A 73 8.13 0.65 14.31
C PHE A 73 8.40 1.34 15.65
N ARG A 74 7.59 2.35 16.03
CA ARG A 74 7.78 3.08 17.29
C ARG A 74 7.61 2.16 18.49
N CYS A 75 6.77 1.13 18.36
CA CYS A 75 6.57 0.09 19.37
C CYS A 75 7.86 -0.69 19.67
N MET A 76 8.64 -1.05 18.65
CA MET A 76 9.90 -1.80 18.83
C MET A 76 11.00 -0.91 19.41
N LYS A 77 11.10 0.34 18.93
CA LYS A 77 11.99 1.33 19.54
C LYS A 77 11.70 1.48 21.03
N HIS A 78 10.43 1.67 21.38
CA HIS A 78 10.00 1.76 22.78
C HIS A 78 10.31 0.48 23.58
N TYR A 79 9.99 -0.70 23.04
CA TYR A 79 10.23 -1.99 23.69
C TYR A 79 11.69 -2.13 24.16
N PHE A 80 12.66 -1.83 23.30
CA PHE A 80 14.08 -1.95 23.64
C PHE A 80 14.59 -0.87 24.59
N THR A 81 13.89 0.26 24.74
CA THR A 81 14.21 1.22 25.83
C THR A 81 13.85 0.68 27.21
N LYS A 82 12.84 -0.20 27.30
CA LYS A 82 12.35 -0.77 28.57
C LYS A 82 12.94 -2.14 28.87
N LEU A 83 13.15 -2.94 27.82
CA LEU A 83 13.72 -4.28 27.88
C LEU A 83 14.91 -4.35 26.92
N PRO A 84 16.10 -3.89 27.34
CA PRO A 84 17.27 -3.78 26.47
C PRO A 84 17.89 -5.14 26.08
N GLU A 85 17.45 -6.24 26.70
CA GLU A 85 17.92 -7.59 26.38
C GLU A 85 17.44 -8.01 24.98
N VAL A 86 18.35 -7.89 24.01
CA VAL A 86 18.15 -8.32 22.62
C VAL A 86 18.16 -9.86 22.54
N PRO A 87 17.15 -10.50 21.92
CA PRO A 87 17.17 -11.94 21.69
C PRO A 87 18.39 -12.38 20.87
N VAL A 88 19.05 -13.48 21.26
CA VAL A 88 20.22 -14.03 20.54
C VAL A 88 19.89 -14.55 19.13
N SER A 89 18.63 -14.84 18.88
CA SER A 89 18.10 -15.29 17.59
C SER A 89 16.59 -15.10 17.56
N GLY A 90 16.03 -14.86 16.39
CA GLY A 90 14.58 -14.75 16.21
C GLY A 90 14.18 -14.87 14.75
N PHE A 91 12.87 -14.99 14.55
CA PHE A 91 12.22 -14.86 13.26
C PHE A 91 10.90 -14.13 13.45
N VAL A 92 10.41 -13.55 12.36
CA VAL A 92 9.13 -12.85 12.25
C VAL A 92 8.21 -13.75 11.41
N PRO A 93 7.09 -14.28 11.94
CA PRO A 93 6.16 -15.10 11.18
C PRO A 93 5.26 -14.19 10.33
N ASP A 94 5.83 -13.25 9.58
CA ASP A 94 5.09 -12.20 8.87
C ASP A 94 5.45 -12.13 7.39
N SER A 95 5.76 -13.30 6.84
CA SER A 95 6.09 -13.41 5.45
C SER A 95 5.69 -14.78 4.93
N ARG A 96 6.13 -15.07 3.72
CA ARG A 96 5.86 -16.33 3.03
C ARG A 96 6.81 -17.45 3.48
N PHE A 97 6.42 -18.68 3.14
CA PHE A 97 7.30 -19.85 3.16
C PHE A 97 7.83 -20.15 1.74
N PRO A 98 9.06 -20.68 1.60
CA PRO A 98 10.05 -20.95 2.66
C PRO A 98 10.65 -19.66 3.24
N ALA A 99 11.53 -19.79 4.24
CA ALA A 99 12.04 -18.68 5.03
C ALA A 99 12.57 -17.51 4.18
N VAL A 100 12.05 -16.31 4.45
CA VAL A 100 12.62 -15.06 3.93
C VAL A 100 13.80 -14.69 4.81
N TYR A 101 14.99 -14.65 4.20
CA TYR A 101 16.26 -14.39 4.89
C TYR A 101 16.81 -12.98 4.63
N CYS A 102 16.19 -12.24 3.70
CA CYS A 102 16.57 -10.87 3.35
C CYS A 102 15.34 -10.08 2.87
N GLU A 103 15.34 -8.78 3.13
CA GLU A 103 14.33 -7.82 2.67
C GLU A 103 15.01 -6.69 1.90
N LYS A 104 14.25 -6.03 1.01
CA LYS A 104 14.71 -4.81 0.34
C LYS A 104 14.80 -3.69 1.38
N GLY A 105 15.74 -2.76 1.18
CA GLY A 105 15.71 -1.49 1.90
C GLY A 105 14.43 -0.72 1.56
N LEU A 106 13.82 -0.09 2.57
CA LEU A 106 12.65 0.77 2.41
C LEU A 106 13.07 2.23 2.48
N CYS A 107 12.55 3.06 1.58
CA CYS A 107 12.81 4.49 1.54
C CYS A 107 11.54 5.23 1.16
N ASP A 108 11.10 6.13 2.03
CA ASP A 108 9.98 7.03 1.80
C ASP A 108 10.51 8.46 1.72
N PHE A 109 10.01 9.23 0.75
CA PHE A 109 10.29 10.66 0.64
C PHE A 109 9.03 11.42 0.27
N SER A 110 8.97 12.68 0.69
CA SER A 110 7.87 13.59 0.38
C SER A 110 8.35 14.68 -0.57
N LEU A 111 7.67 14.82 -1.70
CA LEU A 111 7.91 15.91 -2.65
C LEU A 111 6.88 17.01 -2.42
N GLN A 112 7.33 18.26 -2.41
CA GLN A 112 6.49 19.45 -2.30
C GLN A 112 6.88 20.43 -3.40
N GLY A 113 5.89 21.11 -3.95
CA GLY A 113 6.08 22.07 -5.03
C GLY A 113 4.89 23.00 -5.18
N VAL A 114 5.06 24.06 -5.96
CA VAL A 114 4.02 25.04 -6.25
C VAL A 114 3.40 24.70 -7.60
N VAL A 115 2.06 24.68 -7.68
CA VAL A 115 1.31 24.47 -8.92
C VAL A 115 0.61 25.77 -9.25
N LEU A 116 1.02 26.42 -10.34
CA LEU A 116 0.48 27.71 -10.80
C LEU A 116 -0.62 27.52 -11.87
N ASP A 117 -1.47 26.51 -11.66
CA ASP A 117 -2.61 26.21 -12.53
C ASP A 117 -3.87 26.12 -11.68
N ASP A 118 -4.80 27.05 -11.92
CA ASP A 118 -6.02 27.18 -11.16
C ASP A 118 -7.15 26.26 -11.66
N ARG A 119 -6.93 25.51 -12.76
CA ARG A 119 -7.88 24.52 -13.27
C ARG A 119 -8.02 23.33 -12.34
N ILE A 120 -6.97 22.98 -11.60
CA ILE A 120 -6.98 21.90 -10.60
C ILE A 120 -7.20 22.52 -9.22
N ILE A 121 -8.35 22.28 -8.62
CA ILE A 121 -8.66 22.74 -7.25
C ILE A 121 -8.06 21.79 -6.22
N SER A 122 -8.15 20.48 -6.44
CA SER A 122 -7.51 19.49 -5.57
C SER A 122 -7.34 18.14 -6.25
N ILE A 123 -6.33 17.39 -5.83
CA ILE A 123 -6.17 15.96 -6.10
C ILE A 123 -5.98 15.23 -4.78
N LYS A 124 -6.69 14.11 -4.58
CA LYS A 124 -6.53 13.23 -3.41
C LYS A 124 -6.45 11.78 -3.87
N SER A 125 -5.44 11.05 -3.39
CA SER A 125 -5.28 9.61 -3.64
C SER A 125 -4.41 8.98 -2.55
N GLY A 126 -4.61 7.69 -2.30
CA GLY A 126 -3.86 6.94 -1.28
C GLY A 126 -4.42 7.07 0.13
N LYS A 127 -4.16 6.04 0.94
CA LYS A 127 -4.54 5.97 2.37
C LYS A 127 -3.39 5.52 3.27
N ALA A 128 -2.42 4.79 2.72
CA ALA A 128 -1.23 4.29 3.38
C ALA A 128 -0.06 4.32 2.38
N THR A 129 1.17 4.50 2.87
CA THR A 129 2.38 4.60 2.03
C THR A 129 2.85 3.26 1.50
N ASN A 130 2.38 2.14 2.07
CA ASN A 130 2.75 0.77 1.70
C ASN A 130 1.66 0.05 0.87
N VAL A 131 0.67 0.78 0.34
CA VAL A 131 -0.46 0.22 -0.41
C VAL A 131 -0.72 0.98 -1.70
N VAL A 132 -0.86 0.26 -2.81
CA VAL A 132 -1.23 0.86 -4.10
C VAL A 132 -2.63 1.49 -3.99
N PRO A 133 -2.80 2.78 -4.34
CA PRO A 133 -4.09 3.46 -4.25
C PRO A 133 -5.13 2.87 -5.21
N ASP A 134 -6.27 2.45 -4.66
CA ASP A 134 -7.46 2.01 -5.42
C ASP A 134 -8.42 3.14 -5.80
N LEU A 135 -8.20 4.36 -5.28
CA LEU A 135 -9.06 5.50 -5.52
C LEU A 135 -8.23 6.77 -5.70
N ALA A 136 -8.54 7.53 -6.73
CA ALA A 136 -8.02 8.87 -6.92
C ALA A 136 -9.15 9.82 -7.32
N GLN A 137 -9.14 11.02 -6.76
CA GLN A 137 -10.16 12.03 -7.00
C GLN A 137 -9.51 13.35 -7.36
N ALA A 138 -9.96 13.97 -8.45
CA ALA A 138 -9.63 15.35 -8.78
C ALA A 138 -10.89 16.21 -8.75
N VAL A 139 -10.76 17.44 -8.25
CA VAL A 139 -11.76 18.50 -8.40
C VAL A 139 -11.16 19.56 -9.29
N LEU A 140 -11.85 19.86 -10.38
CA LEU A 140 -11.42 20.80 -11.41
C LEU A 140 -12.40 21.97 -11.50
N LYS A 141 -11.94 23.12 -12.01
CA LYS A 141 -12.85 24.14 -12.54
C LYS A 141 -13.63 23.56 -13.72
N PHE A 142 -14.91 23.87 -13.80
CA PHE A 142 -15.76 23.36 -14.88
C PHE A 142 -15.32 23.93 -16.24
N ASP A 143 -15.15 23.02 -17.21
CA ASP A 143 -14.98 23.35 -18.62
C ASP A 143 -15.91 22.42 -19.44
N PRO A 144 -16.80 22.96 -20.29
CA PRO A 144 -17.71 22.16 -21.12
C PRO A 144 -17.00 21.13 -22.01
N SER A 145 -15.76 21.43 -22.45
CA SER A 145 -14.99 20.55 -23.34
C SER A 145 -14.57 19.24 -22.66
N TYR A 146 -14.39 19.23 -21.34
CA TYR A 146 -13.93 18.06 -20.60
C TYR A 146 -14.86 16.87 -20.72
N LYS A 147 -16.18 17.09 -20.80
CA LYS A 147 -17.14 15.99 -20.97
C LYS A 147 -16.92 15.24 -22.28
N THR A 148 -16.73 15.97 -23.37
CA THR A 148 -16.47 15.40 -24.70
C THR A 148 -15.13 14.68 -24.73
N LEU A 149 -14.08 15.31 -24.21
CA LEU A 149 -12.73 14.70 -24.14
C LEU A 149 -12.72 13.43 -23.28
N PHE A 150 -13.37 13.45 -22.13
CA PHE A 150 -13.50 12.29 -21.24
C PHE A 150 -14.24 11.13 -21.92
N ASN A 151 -15.36 11.40 -22.57
CA ASN A 151 -16.14 10.37 -23.28
C ASN A 151 -15.38 9.80 -24.50
N ASN A 152 -14.49 10.56 -25.10
CA ASN A 152 -13.61 10.08 -26.17
C ASN A 152 -12.43 9.24 -25.64
N TYR A 153 -11.94 9.55 -24.44
CA TYR A 153 -10.82 8.85 -23.81
C TYR A 153 -11.24 7.51 -23.21
N LEU A 154 -12.32 7.48 -22.43
CA LEU A 154 -12.66 6.33 -21.58
C LEU A 154 -12.84 5.00 -22.35
N PRO A 155 -13.54 4.95 -23.51
CA PRO A 155 -13.74 3.69 -24.23
C PRO A 155 -12.47 3.13 -24.89
N LYS A 156 -11.44 3.97 -25.09
CA LYS A 156 -10.19 3.60 -25.77
C LYS A 156 -9.11 3.13 -24.81
N ASN A 157 -9.34 3.26 -23.51
CA ASN A 157 -8.35 3.01 -22.48
C ASN A 157 -8.94 2.09 -21.42
N ASP A 158 -8.12 1.22 -20.86
CA ASP A 158 -8.50 0.44 -19.69
C ASP A 158 -8.43 1.35 -18.45
N THR A 159 -9.36 2.29 -18.31
CA THR A 159 -9.48 3.15 -17.12
C THR A 159 -10.92 3.12 -16.64
N LYS A 160 -11.13 2.87 -15.35
CA LYS A 160 -12.46 2.94 -14.73
C LYS A 160 -12.59 4.28 -14.04
N ALA A 161 -13.40 5.19 -14.58
CA ALA A 161 -13.56 6.52 -14.04
C ALA A 161 -15.00 7.06 -14.18
N THR A 162 -15.38 7.97 -13.30
CA THR A 162 -16.62 8.76 -13.39
C THR A 162 -16.31 10.25 -13.46
N LEU A 163 -17.21 10.99 -14.09
CA LEU A 163 -17.16 12.43 -14.26
C LEU A 163 -18.48 13.03 -13.78
N GLU A 164 -18.44 13.84 -12.73
CA GLU A 164 -19.62 14.37 -12.04
C GLU A 164 -19.55 15.90 -11.93
N PRO A 165 -20.47 16.66 -12.56
CA PRO A 165 -20.53 18.11 -12.39
C PRO A 165 -21.01 18.48 -10.97
N GLN A 166 -20.43 19.55 -10.40
CA GLN A 166 -20.72 20.06 -9.06
C GLN A 166 -20.77 21.59 -9.10
N GLY A 167 -21.84 22.15 -9.68
CA GLY A 167 -21.95 23.60 -9.92
C GLY A 167 -20.86 24.06 -10.88
N ASP A 168 -20.04 25.03 -10.47
CA ASP A 168 -18.90 25.55 -11.24
C ASP A 168 -17.65 24.66 -11.19
N LEU A 169 -17.76 23.47 -10.58
CA LEU A 169 -16.70 22.49 -10.45
C LEU A 169 -17.05 21.19 -11.17
N LEU A 170 -16.02 20.39 -11.43
CA LEU A 170 -16.12 19.08 -12.04
C LEU A 170 -15.29 18.09 -11.23
N LYS A 171 -15.92 17.00 -10.78
CA LYS A 171 -15.26 15.95 -10.02
C LYS A 171 -14.97 14.76 -10.91
N ILE A 172 -13.71 14.33 -10.94
CA ILE A 172 -13.27 13.08 -11.55
C ILE A 172 -12.99 12.09 -10.43
N THR A 173 -13.55 10.88 -10.53
CA THR A 173 -13.19 9.77 -9.65
C THR A 173 -12.65 8.62 -10.48
N VAL A 174 -11.44 8.18 -10.19
CA VAL A 174 -10.78 7.04 -10.85
C VAL A 174 -10.66 5.88 -9.87
N TYR A 175 -10.97 4.68 -10.35
CA TYR A 175 -10.95 3.44 -9.59
C TYR A 175 -9.84 2.52 -10.11
N GLY A 176 -8.98 2.10 -9.19
CA GLY A 176 -7.89 1.17 -9.40
C GLY A 176 -8.11 -0.16 -8.68
N LYS A 177 -6.99 -0.81 -8.34
CA LYS A 177 -6.97 -2.08 -7.61
C LYS A 177 -5.84 -2.04 -6.59
N SER A 178 -6.23 -2.05 -5.32
CA SER A 178 -5.30 -2.01 -4.19
C SER A 178 -4.58 -3.36 -4.03
N VAL A 179 -3.27 -3.28 -3.87
CA VAL A 179 -2.36 -4.39 -3.54
C VAL A 179 -1.25 -3.87 -2.63
N HIS A 180 -0.48 -4.77 -2.01
CA HIS A 180 0.69 -4.41 -1.23
C HIS A 180 1.74 -3.71 -2.12
N GLY A 181 2.38 -2.66 -1.59
CA GLY A 181 3.31 -1.80 -2.33
C GLY A 181 4.61 -2.47 -2.76
N SER A 182 4.91 -3.66 -2.23
CA SER A 182 6.01 -4.50 -2.70
C SER A 182 5.70 -5.30 -3.96
N THR A 183 4.43 -5.32 -4.40
CA THR A 183 3.97 -6.02 -5.63
C THR A 183 3.03 -5.13 -6.45
N PRO A 184 3.43 -3.89 -6.78
CA PRO A 184 2.54 -2.91 -7.40
C PRO A 184 2.05 -3.35 -8.78
N GLU A 185 2.78 -4.22 -9.48
CA GLU A 185 2.44 -4.79 -10.77
C GLU A 185 1.17 -5.66 -10.76
N ARG A 186 0.73 -6.13 -9.59
CA ARG A 186 -0.51 -6.92 -9.43
C ARG A 186 -1.76 -6.04 -9.25
N GLY A 187 -1.54 -4.75 -9.05
CA GLY A 187 -2.56 -3.74 -8.80
C GLY A 187 -2.90 -2.91 -10.04
N LYS A 188 -3.60 -1.80 -9.79
CA LYS A 188 -3.88 -0.76 -10.79
C LYS A 188 -3.87 0.58 -10.08
N HIS A 189 -2.90 1.41 -10.41
CA HIS A 189 -2.59 2.63 -9.66
C HIS A 189 -3.54 3.77 -10.02
N ALA A 190 -4.54 4.03 -9.17
CA ALA A 190 -5.61 4.98 -9.49
C ALA A 190 -5.11 6.40 -9.75
N LEU A 191 -4.05 6.84 -9.06
CA LEU A 191 -3.45 8.15 -9.30
C LEU A 191 -2.78 8.23 -10.68
N TYR A 192 -2.13 7.15 -11.15
CA TYR A 192 -1.49 7.18 -12.47
C TYR A 192 -2.52 7.26 -13.59
N ASP A 193 -3.61 6.51 -13.47
CA ASP A 193 -4.73 6.60 -14.40
C ASP A 193 -5.41 7.97 -14.34
N LEU A 194 -5.53 8.59 -13.15
CA LEU A 194 -6.02 9.96 -13.03
C LEU A 194 -5.12 10.97 -13.77
N ILE A 195 -3.80 10.85 -13.65
CA ILE A 195 -2.85 11.71 -14.37
C ILE A 195 -3.02 11.55 -15.89
N LYS A 196 -3.19 10.32 -16.40
CA LYS A 196 -3.47 10.06 -17.83
C LYS A 196 -4.78 10.70 -18.28
N VAL A 197 -5.85 10.60 -17.46
CA VAL A 197 -7.12 11.28 -17.73
C VAL A 197 -6.93 12.79 -17.80
N LEU A 198 -6.23 13.41 -16.82
CA LEU A 198 -5.99 14.85 -16.81
C LEU A 198 -5.24 15.32 -18.07
N LYS A 199 -4.24 14.56 -18.54
CA LYS A 199 -3.57 14.85 -19.82
C LYS A 199 -4.51 14.76 -21.01
N ALA A 200 -5.37 13.75 -21.06
CA ALA A 200 -6.37 13.60 -22.13
C ALA A 200 -7.41 14.73 -22.14
N LEU A 201 -7.64 15.39 -21.01
CA LEU A 201 -8.46 16.60 -20.90
C LEU A 201 -7.71 17.89 -21.30
N GLY A 202 -6.44 17.81 -21.70
CA GLY A 202 -5.63 18.97 -22.08
C GLY A 202 -5.00 19.72 -20.90
N ILE A 203 -5.00 19.14 -19.69
CA ILE A 203 -4.40 19.74 -18.51
C ILE A 203 -2.93 19.32 -18.44
N ASN A 204 -2.04 20.22 -18.88
CA ASN A 204 -0.60 19.96 -19.00
C ASN A 204 0.24 20.94 -18.14
N ASN A 205 -0.05 21.03 -16.85
CA ASN A 205 0.76 21.84 -15.92
C ASN A 205 1.97 21.07 -15.37
N ASN A 206 2.78 21.75 -14.58
CA ASN A 206 3.98 21.18 -13.97
C ASN A 206 3.70 19.94 -13.11
N LEU A 207 2.61 19.89 -12.34
CA LEU A 207 2.23 18.72 -11.55
C LEU A 207 1.91 17.52 -12.44
N VAL A 208 1.00 17.69 -13.40
CA VAL A 208 0.55 16.60 -14.28
C VAL A 208 1.70 16.08 -15.14
N ASN A 209 2.51 16.98 -15.70
CA ASN A 209 3.67 16.61 -16.49
C ASN A 209 4.73 15.91 -15.63
N PHE A 210 4.99 16.39 -14.42
CA PHE A 210 5.93 15.74 -13.50
C PHE A 210 5.53 14.28 -13.24
N PHE A 211 4.27 14.03 -12.85
CA PHE A 211 3.82 12.65 -12.64
C PHE A 211 3.92 11.82 -13.93
N ASN A 212 3.47 12.34 -15.06
CA ASN A 212 3.49 11.62 -16.34
C ASN A 212 4.91 11.21 -16.76
N ASP A 213 5.84 12.15 -16.66
CA ASP A 213 7.18 12.00 -17.21
C ASP A 213 8.08 11.19 -16.29
N TYR A 214 7.85 11.27 -14.96
CA TYR A 214 8.74 10.68 -13.96
C TYR A 214 8.15 9.49 -13.19
N LEU A 215 6.83 9.37 -13.02
CA LEU A 215 6.26 8.39 -12.08
C LEU A 215 5.27 7.41 -12.73
N VAL A 216 4.38 7.90 -13.60
CA VAL A 216 3.33 7.10 -14.22
C VAL A 216 3.93 5.88 -14.91
N ASP A 217 3.45 4.70 -14.52
CA ASP A 217 3.84 3.39 -15.06
C ASP A 217 5.33 3.03 -14.91
N SER A 218 6.10 3.69 -14.03
CA SER A 218 7.47 3.28 -13.67
C SER A 218 7.49 2.71 -12.25
N LEU A 219 7.49 1.38 -12.18
CA LEU A 219 7.44 0.62 -10.92
C LEU A 219 8.82 0.19 -10.42
N ASP A 220 9.89 0.70 -11.02
CA ASP A 220 11.27 0.27 -10.82
C ASP A 220 12.28 1.44 -10.74
N GLY A 221 11.78 2.68 -10.83
CA GLY A 221 12.60 3.89 -10.66
C GLY A 221 13.41 4.30 -11.89
N HIS A 222 13.22 3.67 -13.06
CA HIS A 222 13.92 4.08 -14.30
C HIS A 222 13.65 5.54 -14.67
N LYS A 223 12.39 5.98 -14.60
CA LYS A 223 12.00 7.32 -15.03
C LYS A 223 12.59 8.44 -14.17
N ILE A 224 12.93 8.15 -12.91
CA ILE A 224 13.57 9.09 -11.97
C ILE A 224 15.07 8.83 -11.79
N GLY A 225 15.66 7.91 -12.56
CA GLY A 225 17.10 7.65 -12.56
C GLY A 225 17.63 6.95 -11.30
N ILE A 226 16.78 6.24 -10.56
CA ILE A 226 17.18 5.51 -9.33
C ILE A 226 17.11 3.99 -9.47
N PHE A 227 16.89 3.47 -10.69
CA PHE A 227 16.84 2.03 -10.92
C PHE A 227 18.08 1.33 -10.35
N HIS A 228 17.82 0.23 -9.64
CA HIS A 228 18.87 -0.61 -9.07
C HIS A 228 18.45 -2.07 -9.12
N LEU A 229 19.41 -2.95 -9.40
CA LEU A 229 19.25 -4.40 -9.35
C LEU A 229 20.16 -4.94 -8.26
N ASP A 230 19.57 -5.51 -7.21
CA ASP A 230 20.29 -6.24 -6.17
C ASP A 230 20.25 -7.74 -6.46
N GLU A 231 21.37 -8.44 -6.26
CA GLU A 231 21.50 -9.86 -6.60
C GLU A 231 20.54 -10.75 -5.79
N LYS A 232 20.28 -10.40 -4.53
CA LYS A 232 19.48 -11.22 -3.61
C LYS A 232 18.01 -10.87 -3.64
N THR A 233 17.72 -9.57 -3.75
CA THR A 233 16.38 -9.01 -3.60
C THR A 233 15.76 -8.54 -4.91
N THR A 234 16.49 -8.62 -6.02
CA THR A 234 16.08 -8.25 -7.40
C THR A 234 15.89 -6.74 -7.59
N ASN A 235 15.12 -6.34 -8.61
CA ASN A 235 14.92 -4.93 -8.99
C ASN A 235 14.37 -4.10 -7.84
N LEU A 236 14.75 -2.84 -7.78
CA LEU A 236 14.03 -1.81 -7.00
C LEU A 236 12.53 -1.86 -7.34
N THR A 237 11.70 -1.65 -6.33
CA THR A 237 10.24 -1.54 -6.49
C THR A 237 9.81 -0.14 -6.07
N CYS A 238 9.11 0.54 -6.96
CA CYS A 238 8.48 1.84 -6.74
C CYS A 238 6.97 1.69 -6.90
N GLN A 239 6.22 2.45 -6.11
CA GLN A 239 4.78 2.58 -6.27
C GLN A 239 4.36 4.04 -6.33
#